data_AF-A0A3A9AIH3-F1
#
_entry.id   AF-A0A3A9AIH3-F1
#
_cell.length_a   1.000
_cell.length_b   1.000
_cell.length_c   1.000
_cell.angle_alpha   90.00
_cell.angle_beta   90.00
_cell.angle_gamma   90.00
#
_symmetry.space_group_name_H-M   'P 1'
#
loop_
_entity.id
_entity.type
_entity.pdbx_description
1 polymer ?
#
loop_
_entity_poly.entity_id
_entity_poly.type
_entity_poly.pdbx_seq_one_letter_code
_entity_poly.pdbx_strand_id
1 'polypeptide(L)' 'MRIDCNASEDGLRTTPCSQCALAALAIDEPLEYARFYLERNVQMWVDAEDSLEL' A
#
# COMPACT_ATOMS: atom_id res chain seq x y z
N MET A 1 -11.58 -3.69 -12.50
CA MET A 1 -11.84 -3.25 -11.11
C MET A 1 -11.24 -1.86 -10.97
N ARG A 2 -11.92 -0.90 -10.34
CA ARG A 2 -11.40 0.46 -10.09
C ARG A 2 -11.33 0.66 -8.58
N ILE A 3 -10.14 0.89 -8.05
CA ILE A 3 -9.90 1.22 -6.65
C ILE A 3 -9.48 2.69 -6.61
N ASP A 4 -10.14 3.46 -5.76
CA ASP A 4 -9.72 4.83 -5.45
C ASP A 4 -8.57 4.73 -4.44
N CYS A 5 -7.35 5.03 -4.88
CA CYS A 5 -6.16 4.93 -4.03
C CYS A 5 -6.21 5.95 -2.88
N ASN A 6 -6.77 7.14 -3.10
CA ASN A 6 -6.90 8.15 -2.05
C ASN A 6 -7.87 7.68 -0.95
N ALA A 7 -8.99 7.07 -1.33
CA ALA A 7 -9.93 6.52 -0.36
C ALA A 7 -9.42 5.22 0.29
N SER A 8 -8.61 4.44 -0.42
CA SER A 8 -7.97 3.22 0.07
C SER A 8 -6.91 3.51 1.12
N GLU A 9 -6.14 4.57 0.91
CA GLU A 9 -4.99 4.93 1.73
C GLU A 9 -5.35 5.94 2.83
N ASP A 10 -6.59 6.41 2.88
CA ASP A 10 -7.06 7.31 3.92
C ASP A 10 -6.91 6.65 5.30
N GLY A 11 -6.10 7.28 6.15
CA GLY A 11 -5.79 6.81 7.50
C GLY A 11 -4.69 5.76 7.59
N LEU A 12 -4.04 5.35 6.48
CA LEU A 12 -2.82 4.55 6.56
C LEU A 12 -1.69 5.36 7.20
N ARG A 13 -0.90 4.69 8.03
CA ARG A 13 0.33 5.25 8.58
C ARG A 13 1.48 4.79 7.72
N THR A 14 2.04 5.71 6.95
CA THR A 14 3.16 5.46 6.03
C THR A 14 4.36 6.32 6.39
N THR A 15 5.54 5.93 5.93
CA THR A 15 6.73 6.77 5.81
C THR A 15 6.87 7.23 4.34
N PRO A 16 7.77 8.19 4.03
CA PRO A 16 8.05 8.55 2.65
C PRO A 16 8.48 7.35 1.78
N CYS A 17 9.20 6.37 2.35
CA CYS A 17 9.66 5.19 1.61
C CYS A 17 8.51 4.21 1.36
N SER A 18 7.74 3.82 2.37
CA SER A 18 6.58 2.94 2.14
C SER A 18 5.50 3.59 1.29
N GLN A 19 5.33 4.92 1.34
CA GLN A 19 4.42 5.60 0.44
C GLN A 19 4.88 5.56 -1.03
N CYS A 20 6.18 5.69 -1.29
CA CYS A 20 6.75 5.47 -2.62
C CYS A 20 6.56 4.02 -3.09
N ALA A 21 6.82 3.05 -2.21
CA ALA A 21 6.64 1.63 -2.52
C ALA A 21 5.17 1.28 -2.78
N LEU A 22 4.25 1.86 -2.01
CA LEU A 22 2.81 1.67 -2.17
C LEU A 22 2.31 2.26 -3.50
N ALA A 23 2.80 3.45 -3.88
CA ALA A 23 2.51 4.06 -5.17
C ALA A 23 3.06 3.23 -6.33
N ALA A 24 4.27 2.68 -6.20
CA ALA A 24 4.84 1.76 -7.19
C ALA A 24 3.98 0.48 -7.30
N LEU A 25 3.58 -0.12 -6.17
CA LEU A 25 2.72 -1.30 -6.15
C LEU A 25 1.37 -1.06 -6.87
N ALA A 26 0.76 0.11 -6.67
CA ALA A 26 -0.49 0.47 -7.35
C ALA A 26 -0.36 0.64 -8.87
N ILE A 27 0.83 1.05 -9.35
CA ILE A 27 1.11 1.30 -10.77
C ILE A 27 1.59 0.03 -11.47
N ASP A 28 2.60 -0.62 -10.90
CA ASP A 28 3.31 -1.74 -11.52
C ASP A 28 2.54 -3.06 -11.33
N GLU A 29 1.96 -3.27 -10.14
CA GLU A 29 1.26 -4.51 -9.76
C GLU A 29 -0.17 -4.25 -9.23
N PRO A 30 -1.05 -3.64 -10.04
CA PRO A 30 -2.37 -3.17 -9.59
C PRO A 30 -3.29 -4.29 -9.05
N LEU A 31 -3.07 -5.54 -9.48
CA LEU A 31 -3.82 -6.69 -8.96
C LEU A 31 -3.38 -7.07 -7.55
N GLU A 32 -2.09 -6.97 -7.25
CA GLU A 32 -1.56 -7.26 -5.93
C GLU A 32 -1.93 -6.16 -4.93
N TYR A 33 -1.85 -4.89 -5.35
CA TYR A 33 -2.42 -3.77 -4.60
C TYR A 33 -3.90 -4.00 -4.29
N ALA A 34 -4.70 -4.39 -5.29
CA ALA A 34 -6.12 -4.66 -5.11
C ALA A 34 -6.39 -5.80 -4.12
N ARG A 35 -5.56 -6.85 -4.14
CA ARG A 35 -5.64 -7.95 -3.17
C ARG A 35 -5.40 -7.43 -1.75
N PHE A 36 -4.30 -6.70 -1.52
CA PHE A 36 -4.00 -6.17 -0.19
C PHE A 36 -5.10 -5.25 0.34
N TYR A 37 -5.66 -4.41 -0.53
CA TYR A 37 -6.81 -3.57 -0.18
C TYR A 37 -8.04 -4.38 0.22
N LEU A 38 -8.44 -5.37 -0.60
CA LEU A 38 -9.62 -6.19 -0.33
C LEU A 38 -9.48 -7.05 0.93
N GLU A 39 -8.26 -7.53 1.19
CA GLU A 39 -7.95 -8.30 2.40
C GLU A 39 -7.79 -7.41 3.65
N ARG A 40 -7.85 -6.08 3.51
CA ARG A 40 -7.56 -5.09 4.56
C ARG A 40 -6.16 -5.28 5.19
N ASN A 41 -5.21 -5.77 4.40
CA ASN A 41 -3.85 -6.08 4.83
C ASN A 41 -2.84 -4.98 4.48
N VAL A 42 -3.28 -3.86 3.90
CA VAL A 42 -2.37 -2.79 3.43
C VAL A 42 -1.49 -2.23 4.55
N GLN A 43 -2.04 -1.97 5.75
CA GLN A 43 -1.23 -1.43 6.85
C GLN A 43 -0.14 -2.40 7.30
N MET A 44 -0.43 -3.72 7.36
CA MET A 44 0.59 -4.72 7.71
C MET A 44 1.70 -4.80 6.65
N TRP A 45 1.35 -4.64 5.37
CA TRP A 45 2.34 -4.58 4.30
C TRP A 45 3.21 -3.32 4.42
N VAL A 46 2.59 -2.16 4.66
CA VAL A 46 3.28 -0.89 4.87
C VAL A 46 4.23 -0.96 6.07
N ASP A 47 3.78 -1.51 7.20
CA ASP A 47 4.60 -1.65 8.42
C ASP A 47 5.79 -2.59 8.19
N ALA A 48 5.61 -3.64 7.38
CA ALA A 48 6.68 -4.56 7.00
C ALA A 48 7.70 -3.87 6.08
N GLU A 49 7.24 -3.12 5.10
CA GLU A 49 8.09 -2.34 4.20
C GLU A 49 8.92 -1.30 4.96
N ASP A 50 8.29 -0.59 5.91
CA ASP A 50 8.97 0.36 6.80
C ASP A 50 10.02 -0.31 7.70
N SER A 51 9.81 -1.58 8.06
CA SER A 51 10.73 -2.36 8.90
C SER A 51 11.93 -2.92 8.14
N LEU A 52 11.87 -3.00 6.80
CA LEU A 52 12.98 -3.47 5.96
C LEU A 52 14.10 -2.42 5.81
N GLU A 53 13.83 -1.16 6.16
CA GLU A 53 14.82 -0.07 6.13
C GLU A 53 15.61 0.12 7.44
N LEU A 54 15.50 -0.79 8.41
CA LEU A 54 16.35 -0.85 9.63
C LEU A 54 17.70 -1.52 9.37
#